data_AF-A0A2C9L2D8-F1
#
_entry.id   AF-A0A2C9L2D8-F1
#
_cell.length_a   1.000
_cell.length_b   1.000
_cell.length_c   1.000
_cell.angle_alpha   90.00
_cell.angle_beta   90.00
_cell.angle_gamma   90.00
#
_symmetry.space_group_name_H-M   'P 1'
#
loop_
_entity.id
_entity.type
_entity.pdbx_description
1 polymer ?
#
loop_
_entity_poly.entity_id
_entity_poly.type
_entity_poly.pdbx_seq_one_letter_code
_entity_poly.pdbx_strand_id
1 'polypeptide(L)'
;MSTAYRNWMNSMGVSPYVHYIYNDLIDGLIIFQLYDICKPGVVDWNKVHKKFNKLKANFEKIENCNYACELGHKLDFSLVGVGGKDIHDGNQTLTLALVWQLMRAYTISVLSGLSAGTNNKNAEKLILEWANNRLDKTAKFTSFGDPNLADSIILIKLIEKIKPSVVDWKVVLQDAPTYEDKLANARYAIGIARKAGAKVYALPEDIVEVKQKMVMTIFACLMARDLSQNGQAVTDSMQAK
;
A
#
# COMPACT_ATOMS: atom_id res chain seq x y z
N MET A 1 -5.94 -10.94 8.76
CA MET A 1 -5.97 -10.42 7.36
C MET A 1 -6.78 -9.14 7.22
N SER A 2 -8.02 -9.04 7.73
CA SER A 2 -8.83 -7.81 7.68
C SER A 2 -8.13 -6.57 8.25
N THR A 3 -7.36 -6.70 9.34
CA THR A 3 -6.59 -5.61 9.95
C THR A 3 -5.60 -4.96 8.97
N ALA A 4 -4.88 -5.76 8.18
CA ALA A 4 -3.90 -5.23 7.22
C ALA A 4 -4.59 -4.45 6.10
N TYR A 5 -5.71 -4.96 5.58
CA TYR A 5 -6.52 -4.27 4.58
C TYR A 5 -7.12 -2.96 5.10
N ARG A 6 -7.65 -2.96 6.33
CA ARG A 6 -8.17 -1.75 6.97
C ARG A 6 -7.08 -0.69 7.12
N ASN A 7 -5.92 -1.08 7.64
CA ASN A 7 -4.79 -0.18 7.83
C ASN A 7 -4.29 0.36 6.49
N TRP A 8 -4.29 -0.47 5.44
CA TRP A 8 -3.99 -0.05 4.08
C TRP A 8 -4.98 1.01 3.58
N MET A 9 -6.29 0.75 3.62
CA MET A 9 -7.31 1.71 3.19
C MET A 9 -7.17 3.05 3.91
N ASN A 10 -7.03 3.03 5.24
CA ASN A 10 -6.86 4.26 6.03
C ASN A 10 -5.55 4.98 5.71
N SER A 11 -4.47 4.27 5.41
CA SER A 11 -3.19 4.88 4.97
C SER A 11 -3.28 5.53 3.59
N MET A 12 -4.25 5.14 2.77
CA MET A 12 -4.52 5.76 1.47
C MET A 12 -5.27 7.09 1.60
N GLY A 13 -5.85 7.39 2.77
CA GLY A 13 -6.55 8.65 3.04
C GLY A 13 -8.02 8.63 2.65
N VAL A 14 -8.67 7.47 2.66
CA VAL A 14 -10.12 7.34 2.39
C VAL A 14 -10.95 8.03 3.48
N SER A 15 -12.15 8.49 3.09
CA SER A 15 -13.12 9.09 4.00
C SER A 15 -14.53 8.51 3.74
N PRO A 16 -15.25 8.03 4.77
CA PRO A 16 -14.93 8.05 6.19
C PRO A 16 -13.81 7.05 6.57
N TYR A 17 -13.29 7.18 7.79
CA TYR A 17 -12.29 6.25 8.34
C TYR A 17 -12.87 4.85 8.47
N VAL A 18 -12.15 3.83 7.97
CA VAL A 18 -12.61 2.44 8.00
C VAL A 18 -12.32 1.84 9.38
N HIS A 19 -13.37 1.46 10.10
CA HIS A 19 -13.32 0.74 11.37
C HIS A 19 -13.54 -0.76 11.17
N TYR A 20 -14.59 -1.12 10.43
CA TYR A 20 -15.00 -2.49 10.16
C TYR A 20 -15.37 -2.67 8.68
N ILE A 21 -14.46 -3.31 7.94
CA ILE A 21 -14.51 -3.45 6.47
C ILE A 21 -15.89 -3.92 5.98
N TYR A 22 -16.49 -4.91 6.63
CA TYR A 22 -17.70 -5.55 6.12
C TYR A 22 -18.98 -4.74 6.37
N ASN A 23 -18.92 -3.66 7.16
CA ASN A 23 -20.02 -2.71 7.29
C ASN A 23 -19.71 -1.38 6.58
N ASP A 24 -18.45 -0.96 6.57
CA ASP A 24 -18.07 0.37 6.08
C ASP A 24 -17.94 0.43 4.55
N LEU A 25 -17.78 -0.72 3.87
CA LEU A 25 -17.66 -0.78 2.40
C LEU A 25 -18.98 -1.07 1.68
N ILE A 26 -20.08 -1.33 2.41
CA ILE A 26 -21.33 -1.87 1.84
C ILE A 26 -22.07 -0.91 0.91
N ASP A 27 -21.67 0.35 0.86
CA ASP A 27 -22.23 1.38 -0.01
C ASP A 27 -21.37 1.70 -1.23
N GLY A 28 -20.20 1.05 -1.36
CA GLY A 28 -19.25 1.20 -2.46
C GLY A 28 -18.43 2.50 -2.44
N LEU A 29 -18.73 3.49 -1.59
CA LEU A 29 -18.11 4.82 -1.68
C LEU A 29 -16.61 4.82 -1.38
N ILE A 30 -16.20 4.04 -0.39
CA ILE A 30 -14.78 3.86 -0.04
C ILE A 30 -14.05 3.12 -1.17
N ILE A 31 -14.72 2.14 -1.79
CA ILE A 31 -14.17 1.35 -2.89
C ILE A 31 -13.88 2.26 -4.09
N PHE A 32 -14.79 3.19 -4.43
CA PHE A 32 -14.57 4.17 -5.50
C PHE A 32 -13.38 5.11 -5.22
N GLN A 33 -13.23 5.58 -3.98
CA GLN A 33 -12.06 6.38 -3.61
C GLN A 33 -10.75 5.61 -3.83
N LEU A 34 -10.72 4.33 -3.45
CA LEU A 34 -9.55 3.47 -3.68
C LEU A 34 -9.28 3.27 -5.18
N TYR A 35 -10.32 3.09 -6.00
CA TYR A 35 -10.17 3.02 -7.45
C TYR A 35 -9.49 4.27 -8.03
N ASP A 36 -9.94 5.47 -7.66
CA ASP A 36 -9.34 6.72 -8.13
C ASP A 36 -7.93 6.97 -7.57
N ILE A 37 -7.62 6.46 -6.38
CA ILE A 37 -6.25 6.48 -5.85
C ILE A 37 -5.33 5.56 -6.67
N CYS A 38 -5.82 4.39 -7.08
CA CYS A 38 -5.07 3.44 -7.91
C CYS A 38 -4.88 3.96 -9.35
N LYS A 39 -5.94 4.53 -9.93
CA LYS A 39 -5.99 5.04 -11.30
C LYS A 39 -6.89 6.27 -11.35
N PRO A 40 -6.33 7.48 -11.25
CA PRO A 40 -7.11 8.72 -11.26
C PRO A 40 -8.03 8.83 -12.47
N GLY A 41 -9.31 9.11 -12.23
CA GLY A 41 -10.31 9.31 -13.28
C GLY A 41 -10.93 8.02 -13.83
N VAL A 42 -10.70 6.88 -13.19
CA VAL A 42 -11.35 5.62 -13.58
C VAL A 42 -12.81 5.57 -13.14
N VAL A 43 -13.17 6.29 -12.08
CA VAL A 43 -14.54 6.36 -11.56
C VAL A 43 -15.30 7.49 -12.26
N ASP A 44 -16.42 7.14 -12.89
CA ASP A 44 -17.43 8.12 -13.32
C ASP A 44 -18.34 8.44 -12.14
N TRP A 45 -18.00 9.51 -11.42
CA TRP A 45 -18.74 9.94 -10.24
C TRP A 45 -20.17 10.39 -10.52
N ASN A 46 -20.58 10.58 -11.78
CA ASN A 46 -21.96 10.87 -12.14
C ASN A 46 -22.86 9.64 -12.00
N LYS A 47 -22.28 8.43 -12.04
CA LYS A 47 -22.99 7.16 -11.83
C LYS A 47 -23.07 6.74 -10.36
N VAL A 48 -22.40 7.46 -9.46
CA VAL A 48 -22.25 7.07 -8.06
C VAL A 48 -23.30 7.76 -7.18
N HIS A 49 -24.06 6.95 -6.44
CA HIS A 49 -24.96 7.45 -5.40
C HIS A 49 -24.17 7.87 -4.16
N LYS A 50 -24.13 9.18 -3.89
CA LYS A 50 -23.42 9.75 -2.71
C LYS A 50 -24.34 10.08 -1.54
N LYS A 51 -25.63 10.26 -1.81
CA LYS A 51 -26.68 10.50 -0.82
C LYS A 51 -27.77 9.48 -1.06
N PHE A 52 -28.13 8.75 -0.01
CA PHE A 52 -29.07 7.65 -0.12
C PHE A 52 -30.46 8.07 0.35
N ASN A 53 -31.47 7.79 -0.47
CA ASN A 53 -32.86 7.98 -0.06
C ASN A 53 -33.27 6.83 0.87
N LYS A 54 -33.83 7.13 2.05
CA LYS A 54 -34.20 6.10 3.04
C LYS A 54 -35.03 4.93 2.46
N LEU A 55 -35.90 5.19 1.49
CA LEU A 55 -36.77 4.16 0.89
C LEU A 55 -36.06 3.33 -0.19
N LYS A 56 -34.99 3.85 -0.80
CA LYS A 56 -34.25 3.20 -1.90
C LYS A 56 -32.80 2.86 -1.55
N ALA A 57 -32.38 3.16 -0.33
CA ALA A 57 -30.98 3.13 0.08
C ALA A 57 -30.30 1.79 -0.22
N ASN A 58 -30.99 0.67 0.01
CA ASN A 58 -30.41 -0.65 -0.27
C ASN A 58 -30.20 -0.88 -1.77
N PHE A 59 -31.15 -0.46 -2.62
CA PHE A 59 -31.01 -0.57 -4.06
C PHE A 59 -29.88 0.32 -4.58
N GLU A 60 -29.84 1.59 -4.16
CA GLU A 60 -28.79 2.55 -4.54
C GLU A 60 -27.38 2.08 -4.11
N LYS A 61 -27.27 1.46 -2.93
CA LYS A 61 -26.02 0.86 -2.46
C LYS A 61 -25.61 -0.37 -3.27
N ILE A 62 -26.56 -1.24 -3.63
CA ILE A 62 -26.30 -2.39 -4.50
C ILE A 62 -25.88 -1.92 -5.89
N GLU A 63 -26.50 -0.86 -6.44
CA GLU A 63 -26.11 -0.26 -7.72
C GLU A 63 -24.67 0.26 -7.67
N ASN A 64 -24.29 0.97 -6.59
CA ASN A 64 -22.90 1.36 -6.36
C ASN A 64 -21.97 0.13 -6.32
N CYS A 65 -22.29 -0.90 -5.54
CA CYS A 65 -21.45 -2.09 -5.43
C CYS A 65 -21.34 -2.86 -6.75
N ASN A 66 -22.41 -2.92 -7.55
CA ASN A 66 -22.38 -3.50 -8.89
C ASN A 66 -21.44 -2.72 -9.81
N TYR A 67 -21.52 -1.38 -9.77
CA TYR A 67 -20.61 -0.53 -10.54
C TYR A 67 -19.15 -0.70 -10.08
N ALA A 68 -18.90 -0.89 -8.78
CA ALA A 68 -17.57 -1.19 -8.28
C ALA A 68 -17.02 -2.51 -8.85
N CYS A 69 -17.84 -3.58 -8.92
CA CYS A 69 -17.44 -4.82 -9.59
C CYS A 69 -17.15 -4.62 -11.08
N GLU A 70 -17.98 -3.84 -11.79
CA GLU A 70 -17.78 -3.51 -13.21
C GLU A 70 -16.42 -2.81 -13.43
N LEU A 71 -16.08 -1.83 -12.58
CA LEU A 71 -14.78 -1.17 -12.62
C LEU A 71 -13.63 -2.15 -12.38
N GLY A 72 -13.80 -3.09 -11.45
CA GLY A 72 -12.83 -4.15 -11.21
C GLY A 72 -12.57 -5.00 -12.44
N HIS A 73 -13.62 -5.42 -13.15
CA HIS A 73 -13.48 -6.15 -14.41
C HIS A 73 -12.79 -5.32 -15.51
N LYS A 74 -13.07 -4.01 -15.60
CA LYS A 74 -12.38 -3.10 -16.53
C LYS A 74 -10.89 -2.91 -16.23
N LEU A 75 -10.46 -3.21 -15.01
CA LEU A 75 -9.05 -3.20 -14.58
C LEU A 75 -8.45 -4.62 -14.55
N ASP A 76 -9.10 -5.58 -15.22
CA ASP A 76 -8.67 -6.98 -15.31
C ASP A 76 -8.54 -7.69 -13.94
N PHE A 77 -9.36 -7.28 -12.95
CA PHE A 77 -9.39 -7.98 -11.67
C PHE A 77 -10.08 -9.33 -11.83
N SER A 78 -9.46 -10.37 -11.27
CA SER A 78 -10.08 -11.69 -11.16
C SER A 78 -11.11 -11.71 -10.05
N LEU A 79 -12.34 -11.30 -10.38
CA LEU A 79 -13.50 -11.22 -9.49
C LEU A 79 -14.53 -12.33 -9.77
N VAL A 80 -14.07 -13.55 -10.03
CA VAL A 80 -14.96 -14.69 -10.32
C VAL A 80 -15.86 -14.95 -9.11
N GLY A 81 -17.17 -14.82 -9.32
CA GLY A 81 -18.17 -15.05 -8.28
C GLY A 81 -18.34 -13.89 -7.28
N VAL A 82 -17.79 -12.70 -7.53
CA VAL A 82 -18.01 -11.51 -6.69
C VAL A 82 -19.08 -10.61 -7.33
N GLY A 83 -20.28 -10.56 -6.75
CA GLY A 83 -21.34 -9.64 -7.14
C GLY A 83 -21.42 -8.41 -6.26
N GLY A 84 -22.08 -7.34 -6.74
CA GLY A 84 -22.29 -6.14 -5.94
C GLY A 84 -23.18 -6.40 -4.71
N LYS A 85 -24.13 -7.33 -4.81
CA LYS A 85 -24.93 -7.78 -3.65
C LYS A 85 -24.05 -8.40 -2.57
N ASP A 86 -23.04 -9.19 -2.93
CA ASP A 86 -22.15 -9.82 -1.94
C ASP A 86 -21.37 -8.79 -1.14
N ILE A 87 -20.93 -7.70 -1.79
CA ILE A 87 -20.27 -6.58 -1.12
C ILE A 87 -21.26 -5.84 -0.22
N HIS A 88 -22.46 -5.56 -0.72
CA HIS A 88 -23.49 -4.86 0.06
C HIS A 88 -23.94 -5.65 1.30
N ASP A 89 -24.05 -6.98 1.19
CA ASP A 89 -24.38 -7.86 2.30
C ASP A 89 -23.20 -8.04 3.28
N GLY A 90 -22.02 -7.48 2.99
CA GLY A 90 -20.84 -7.61 3.83
C GLY A 90 -20.22 -9.01 3.81
N ASN A 91 -20.36 -9.75 2.70
CA ASN A 91 -19.76 -11.08 2.56
C ASN A 91 -18.25 -10.98 2.72
N GLN A 92 -17.72 -11.57 3.78
CA GLN A 92 -16.32 -11.38 4.17
C GLN A 92 -15.34 -11.84 3.11
N THR A 93 -15.54 -13.04 2.56
CA THR A 93 -14.65 -13.64 1.58
C THR A 93 -14.62 -12.83 0.30
N LEU A 94 -15.80 -12.48 -0.23
CA LEU A 94 -15.92 -11.80 -1.51
C LEU A 94 -15.51 -10.32 -1.42
N THR A 95 -15.83 -9.65 -0.31
CA THR A 95 -15.35 -8.28 -0.03
C THR A 95 -13.83 -8.24 0.06
N LEU A 96 -13.20 -9.17 0.81
CA LEU A 96 -11.75 -9.25 0.89
C LEU A 96 -11.09 -9.59 -0.45
N ALA A 97 -11.73 -10.42 -1.28
CA ALA A 97 -11.22 -10.73 -2.61
C ALA A 97 -11.09 -9.47 -3.47
N LEU A 98 -12.10 -8.59 -3.47
CA LEU A 98 -12.05 -7.32 -4.18
C LEU A 98 -10.99 -6.37 -3.61
N VAL A 99 -10.99 -6.20 -2.28
CA VAL A 99 -10.03 -5.32 -1.58
C VAL A 99 -8.59 -5.78 -1.82
N TRP A 100 -8.34 -7.08 -1.84
CA TRP A 100 -7.04 -7.65 -2.21
C TRP A 100 -6.63 -7.29 -3.63
N GLN A 101 -7.53 -7.41 -4.60
CA GLN A 101 -7.23 -7.05 -5.99
C GLN A 101 -6.91 -5.56 -6.12
N LEU A 102 -7.66 -4.69 -5.44
CA LEU A 102 -7.36 -3.25 -5.36
C LEU A 102 -5.98 -2.98 -4.76
N MET A 103 -5.67 -3.60 -3.63
CA MET A 103 -4.38 -3.44 -2.94
C MET A 103 -3.21 -3.94 -3.79
N ARG A 104 -3.40 -5.07 -4.47
CA ARG A 104 -2.44 -5.61 -5.44
C ARG A 104 -2.26 -4.67 -6.62
N ALA A 105 -3.35 -4.16 -7.19
CA ALA A 105 -3.30 -3.22 -8.31
C ALA A 105 -2.64 -1.90 -7.92
N TYR A 106 -2.90 -1.38 -6.72
CA TYR A 106 -2.19 -0.22 -6.17
C TYR A 106 -0.68 -0.50 -6.09
N THR A 107 -0.30 -1.63 -5.50
CA THR A 107 1.11 -2.02 -5.36
C THR A 107 1.77 -2.13 -6.73
N ILE A 108 1.12 -2.79 -7.68
CA ILE A 108 1.62 -2.90 -9.06
C ILE A 108 1.67 -1.53 -9.73
N SER A 109 0.67 -0.66 -9.58
CA SER A 109 0.66 0.70 -10.14
C SER A 109 1.81 1.53 -9.60
N VAL A 110 2.08 1.45 -8.29
CA VAL A 110 3.27 2.03 -7.68
C VAL A 110 4.53 1.47 -8.33
N LEU A 111 4.64 0.14 -8.46
CA LEU A 111 5.82 -0.50 -9.05
C LEU A 111 6.00 -0.24 -10.56
N SER A 112 4.93 -0.23 -11.34
CA SER A 112 4.93 0.01 -12.78
C SER A 112 5.05 1.50 -13.12
N GLY A 113 4.56 2.39 -12.28
CA GLY A 113 4.92 3.80 -12.32
C GLY A 113 6.42 4.01 -12.09
N LEU A 114 7.07 3.15 -11.29
CA LEU A 114 8.53 3.14 -11.13
C LEU A 114 9.26 2.42 -12.28
N SER A 115 8.58 1.52 -13.01
CA SER A 115 9.11 0.73 -14.11
C SER A 115 8.16 0.76 -15.30
N ALA A 116 8.20 1.82 -16.11
CA ALA A 116 7.38 1.92 -17.32
C ALA A 116 7.60 0.67 -18.21
N GLY A 117 6.64 -0.25 -18.21
CA GLY A 117 6.55 -1.37 -19.16
C GLY A 117 7.22 -2.71 -18.82
N THR A 118 7.53 -3.05 -17.56
CA THR A 118 8.17 -4.35 -17.25
C THR A 118 7.50 -5.21 -16.17
N ASN A 119 7.52 -6.53 -16.41
CA ASN A 119 6.93 -7.60 -15.58
C ASN A 119 7.31 -7.51 -14.09
N ASN A 120 6.41 -7.97 -13.18
CA ASN A 120 6.57 -7.97 -11.71
C ASN A 120 7.93 -8.48 -11.16
N LYS A 121 8.62 -9.41 -11.83
CA LYS A 121 9.95 -9.88 -11.41
C LYS A 121 11.04 -8.81 -11.53
N ASN A 122 10.86 -7.86 -12.44
CA ASN A 122 11.78 -6.73 -12.59
C ASN A 122 11.55 -5.70 -11.48
N ALA A 123 10.32 -5.52 -11.01
CA ALA A 123 10.00 -4.57 -9.95
C ALA A 123 10.74 -4.89 -8.64
N GLU A 124 10.73 -6.14 -8.17
CA GLU A 124 11.47 -6.53 -6.95
C GLU A 124 12.97 -6.19 -7.06
N LYS A 125 13.56 -6.53 -8.22
CA LYS A 125 14.97 -6.22 -8.50
C LYS A 125 15.24 -4.72 -8.52
N LEU A 126 14.37 -3.93 -9.15
CA LEU A 126 14.50 -2.48 -9.22
C LEU A 126 14.43 -1.82 -7.84
N ILE A 127 13.50 -2.24 -6.98
CA ILE A 127 13.40 -1.74 -5.60
C ILE A 127 14.66 -2.10 -4.82
N LEU A 128 15.14 -3.34 -4.97
CA LEU A 128 16.35 -3.82 -4.28
C LEU A 128 17.58 -3.02 -4.71
N GLU A 129 17.77 -2.80 -6.01
CA GLU A 129 18.85 -1.99 -6.55
C GLU A 129 18.73 -0.53 -6.09
N TRP A 130 17.54 0.06 -6.14
CA TRP A 130 17.28 1.42 -5.65
C TRP A 130 17.65 1.58 -4.17
N ALA A 131 17.26 0.64 -3.31
CA ALA A 131 17.55 0.67 -1.88
C ALA A 131 19.07 0.52 -1.64
N ASN A 132 19.70 -0.48 -2.27
CA ASN A 132 21.14 -0.74 -2.13
C ASN A 132 22.03 0.36 -2.71
N ASN A 133 21.53 1.20 -3.61
CA ASN A 133 22.25 2.36 -4.14
C ASN A 133 22.23 3.55 -3.18
N ARG A 134 21.25 3.63 -2.26
CA ARG A 134 21.15 4.67 -1.22
C ARG A 134 21.81 4.26 0.10
N LEU A 135 21.96 2.95 0.31
CA LEU A 135 22.57 2.38 1.49
C LEU A 135 24.08 2.24 1.36
N ASP A 136 24.77 2.43 2.49
CA ASP A 136 26.20 2.18 2.60
C ASP A 136 26.51 0.67 2.46
N LYS A 137 27.75 0.32 2.10
CA LYS A 137 28.14 -1.09 1.82
C LYS A 137 27.78 -2.07 2.93
N THR A 138 27.81 -1.63 4.19
CA THR A 138 27.53 -2.45 5.38
C THR A 138 26.05 -2.69 5.63
N ALA A 139 25.16 -1.96 4.96
CA ALA A 139 23.71 -2.06 5.12
C ALA A 139 23.00 -2.62 3.87
N LYS A 140 23.75 -3.11 2.88
CA LYS A 140 23.19 -3.73 1.68
C LYS A 140 22.63 -5.12 1.97
N PHE A 141 21.56 -5.48 1.29
CA PHE A 141 20.87 -6.77 1.44
C PHE A 141 20.53 -7.35 0.07
N THR A 142 20.31 -8.66 -0.02
CA THR A 142 20.11 -9.37 -1.30
C THR A 142 18.67 -9.77 -1.57
N SER A 143 17.81 -9.76 -0.54
CA SER A 143 16.39 -10.08 -0.67
C SER A 143 15.56 -9.41 0.43
N PHE A 144 14.27 -9.16 0.17
CA PHE A 144 13.35 -8.65 1.19
C PHE A 144 13.01 -9.69 2.28
N GLY A 145 13.53 -10.91 2.16
CA GLY A 145 13.48 -11.97 3.17
C GLY A 145 14.73 -12.04 4.05
N ASP A 146 15.65 -11.08 3.95
CA ASP A 146 16.90 -11.07 4.71
C ASP A 146 16.63 -10.87 6.21
N PRO A 147 17.09 -11.78 7.09
CA PRO A 147 16.94 -11.66 8.55
C PRO A 147 17.51 -10.36 9.13
N ASN A 148 18.49 -9.74 8.48
CA ASN A 148 19.06 -8.46 8.90
C ASN A 148 18.07 -7.29 8.77
N LEU A 149 16.92 -7.49 8.09
CA LEU A 149 15.85 -6.49 8.05
C LEU A 149 14.98 -6.51 9.31
N ALA A 150 15.04 -7.58 10.12
CA ALA A 150 14.17 -7.77 11.27
C ALA A 150 14.34 -6.72 12.37
N ASP A 151 15.54 -6.16 12.52
CA ASP A 151 15.86 -5.11 13.50
C ASP A 151 15.40 -3.70 13.08
N SER A 152 14.91 -3.56 11.85
CA SER A 152 14.52 -2.30 11.20
C SER A 152 15.63 -1.24 11.07
N ILE A 153 16.89 -1.54 11.40
CA ILE A 153 18.00 -0.59 11.36
C ILE A 153 18.31 -0.21 9.91
N ILE A 154 18.37 -1.19 9.00
CA ILE A 154 18.57 -0.95 7.57
C ILE A 154 17.46 -0.05 7.01
N LEU A 155 16.21 -0.30 7.42
CA LEU A 155 15.04 0.48 7.02
C LEU A 155 15.14 1.93 7.53
N ILE A 156 15.52 2.12 8.80
CA ILE A 156 15.69 3.44 9.40
C ILE A 156 16.81 4.22 8.70
N LYS A 157 17.96 3.58 8.42
CA LYS A 157 19.06 4.17 7.64
C LYS A 157 18.59 4.63 6.27
N LEU A 158 17.80 3.82 5.56
CA LEU A 158 17.26 4.20 4.27
C LEU A 158 16.33 5.42 4.36
N ILE A 159 15.47 5.48 5.39
CA ILE A 159 14.55 6.61 5.59
C ILE A 159 15.32 7.90 5.87
N GLU A 160 16.41 7.84 6.64
CA GLU A 160 17.29 8.99 6.87
C GLU A 160 17.90 9.52 5.56
N LYS A 161 18.31 8.63 4.65
CA LYS A 161 18.86 9.03 3.34
C LYS A 161 17.80 9.69 2.45
N ILE A 162 16.54 9.26 2.53
CA ILE A 162 15.43 9.85 1.77
C ILE A 162 15.03 11.20 2.33
N LYS A 163 14.96 11.34 3.66
CA LYS A 163 14.61 12.59 4.31
C LYS A 163 15.51 12.82 5.52
N PRO A 164 16.61 13.59 5.33
CA PRO A 164 17.53 13.92 6.41
C PRO A 164 16.79 14.55 7.60
N SER A 165 17.31 14.31 8.82
CA SER A 165 16.80 14.89 10.07
C SER A 165 15.42 14.42 10.54
N VAL A 166 14.83 13.39 9.92
CA VAL A 166 13.59 12.76 10.43
C VAL A 166 13.87 11.71 11.50
N VAL A 167 15.08 11.15 11.50
CA VAL A 167 15.52 10.10 12.42
C VAL A 167 16.22 10.71 13.63
N ASP A 168 15.64 10.50 14.80
CA ASP A 168 16.36 10.55 16.06
C ASP A 168 17.01 9.18 16.31
N TRP A 169 18.34 9.12 16.29
CA TRP A 169 19.11 7.89 16.55
C TRP A 169 19.17 7.52 18.03
N LYS A 170 18.82 8.43 18.95
CA LYS A 170 18.84 8.17 20.39
C LYS A 170 17.76 7.17 20.83
N VAL A 171 16.69 7.06 20.05
CA VAL A 171 15.59 6.12 20.32
C VAL A 171 15.74 4.79 19.61
N VAL A 172 16.76 4.64 18.75
CA VAL A 172 16.99 3.42 17.96
C VAL A 172 17.90 2.47 18.73
N LEU A 173 17.40 1.27 19.00
CA LEU A 173 18.15 0.22 19.68
C LEU A 173 19.07 -0.48 18.67
N GLN A 174 20.38 -0.21 18.73
CA GLN A 174 21.34 -0.72 17.72
C GLN A 174 21.59 -2.22 17.83
N ASP A 175 21.61 -2.79 19.04
CA ASP A 175 21.90 -4.22 19.22
C ASP A 175 20.64 -5.09 19.20
N ALA A 176 19.45 -4.47 19.28
CA ALA A 176 18.10 -5.05 19.36
C ALA A 176 18.04 -6.59 19.52
N PRO A 177 18.52 -7.14 20.65
CA PRO A 177 18.70 -8.58 20.79
C PRO A 177 17.38 -9.31 20.99
N THR A 178 16.38 -8.64 21.57
CA THR A 178 15.08 -9.24 21.87
C THR A 178 14.04 -8.95 20.79
N TYR A 179 12.98 -9.77 20.76
CA TYR A 179 11.83 -9.51 19.88
C TYR A 179 11.18 -8.16 20.18
N GLU A 180 11.09 -7.77 21.45
CA GLU A 180 10.48 -6.49 21.85
C GLU A 180 11.29 -5.29 21.37
N ASP A 181 12.63 -5.37 21.40
CA ASP A 181 13.52 -4.32 20.90
C ASP A 181 13.35 -4.12 19.38
N LYS A 182 13.34 -5.22 18.63
CA LYS A 182 13.10 -5.20 17.18
C LYS A 182 11.74 -4.62 16.86
N LEU A 183 10.73 -4.96 17.67
CA LEU A 183 9.37 -4.48 17.49
C LEU A 183 9.24 -2.97 17.82
N ALA A 184 9.98 -2.47 18.81
CA ALA A 184 10.07 -1.05 19.11
C ALA A 184 10.71 -0.27 17.95
N ASN A 185 11.84 -0.77 17.41
CA ASN A 185 12.47 -0.19 16.22
C ASN A 185 11.53 -0.23 15.00
N ALA A 186 10.80 -1.32 14.78
CA ALA A 186 9.85 -1.46 13.68
C ALA A 186 8.68 -0.47 13.79
N ARG A 187 8.12 -0.29 14.99
CA ARG A 187 7.09 0.73 15.27
C ARG A 187 7.61 2.13 14.95
N TYR A 188 8.83 2.42 15.39
CA TYR A 188 9.48 3.70 15.12
C TYR A 188 9.69 3.91 13.62
N ALA A 189 10.28 2.93 12.93
CA ALA A 189 10.54 2.94 11.48
C ALA A 189 9.27 3.23 10.66
N ILE A 190 8.16 2.56 10.98
CA ILE A 190 6.87 2.83 10.32
C ILE A 190 6.37 4.25 10.60
N GLY A 191 6.52 4.73 11.84
CA GLY A 191 6.16 6.10 12.23
C GLY A 191 6.92 7.15 11.42
N ILE A 192 8.25 7.02 11.33
CA ILE A 192 9.09 7.96 10.57
C ILE A 192 8.86 7.84 9.06
N ALA A 193 8.60 6.65 8.52
CA ALA A 193 8.26 6.46 7.11
C ALA A 193 6.97 7.20 6.74
N ARG A 194 5.93 7.08 7.58
CA ARG A 194 4.67 7.82 7.41
C ARG A 194 4.87 9.33 7.56
N LYS A 195 5.68 9.78 8.52
CA LYS A 195 6.07 11.19 8.69
C LYS A 195 6.86 11.73 7.49
N ALA A 196 7.60 10.87 6.78
CA ALA A 196 8.26 11.20 5.53
C ALA A 196 7.28 11.28 4.33
N GLY A 197 6.03 10.86 4.52
CA GLY A 197 4.96 10.88 3.51
C GLY A 197 4.80 9.56 2.73
N ALA A 198 5.50 8.49 3.14
CA ALA A 198 5.31 7.18 2.52
C ALA A 198 4.02 6.53 3.05
N LYS A 199 3.21 5.99 2.13
CA LYS A 199 1.91 5.36 2.45
C LYS A 199 2.07 3.92 2.94
N VAL A 200 2.86 3.75 4.00
CA VAL A 200 3.19 2.43 4.57
C VAL A 200 2.03 1.88 5.39
N TYR A 201 1.58 0.67 5.04
CA TYR A 201 0.47 -0.03 5.69
C TYR A 201 0.88 -1.32 6.40
N ALA A 202 2.12 -1.77 6.22
CA ALA A 202 2.67 -2.93 6.91
C ALA A 202 2.64 -2.72 8.44
N LEU A 203 2.54 -3.82 9.18
CA LEU A 203 2.61 -3.84 10.63
C LEU A 203 4.07 -3.97 11.10
N PRO A 204 4.41 -3.48 12.30
CA PRO A 204 5.73 -3.71 12.90
C PRO A 204 6.10 -5.19 12.93
N GLU A 205 5.14 -6.05 13.26
CA GLU A 205 5.31 -7.50 13.34
C GLU A 205 5.67 -8.10 11.96
N ASP A 206 5.20 -7.50 10.85
CA ASP A 206 5.55 -7.97 9.51
C ASP A 206 7.03 -7.76 9.16
N ILE A 207 7.69 -6.77 9.79
CA ILE A 207 9.12 -6.51 9.64
C ILE A 207 9.91 -7.48 10.51
N VAL A 208 9.55 -7.61 11.79
CA VAL A 208 10.26 -8.47 12.75
C VAL A 208 10.19 -9.95 12.35
N GLU A 209 9.05 -10.38 11.81
CA GLU A 209 8.85 -11.74 11.26
C GLU A 209 9.38 -11.90 9.82
N VAL A 210 9.91 -10.82 9.22
CA VAL A 210 10.49 -10.79 7.88
C VAL A 210 9.54 -11.36 6.82
N LYS A 211 8.27 -10.91 6.83
CA LYS A 211 7.30 -11.29 5.80
C LYS A 211 7.68 -10.63 4.48
N GLN A 212 8.48 -11.31 3.67
CA GLN A 212 9.10 -10.78 2.44
C GLN A 212 8.19 -9.87 1.61
N LYS A 213 6.95 -10.30 1.34
CA LYS A 213 5.99 -9.51 0.54
C LYS A 213 5.58 -8.19 1.21
N MET A 214 5.39 -8.21 2.53
CA MET A 214 5.04 -7.02 3.31
C MET A 214 6.25 -6.11 3.49
N VAL A 215 7.44 -6.67 3.70
CA VAL A 215 8.68 -5.90 3.78
C VAL A 215 8.94 -5.19 2.45
N MET A 216 8.86 -5.89 1.32
CA MET A 216 9.02 -5.31 -0.02
C MET A 216 8.10 -4.11 -0.26
N THR A 217 6.85 -4.15 0.20
CA THR A 217 5.90 -3.05 -0.04
C THR A 217 6.26 -1.79 0.75
N ILE A 218 6.95 -1.92 1.88
CA ILE A 218 7.49 -0.76 2.62
C ILE A 218 8.54 -0.04 1.76
N PHE A 219 9.50 -0.79 1.20
CA PHE A 219 10.53 -0.23 0.33
C PHE A 219 9.93 0.37 -0.95
N ALA A 220 8.93 -0.28 -1.55
CA ALA A 220 8.20 0.26 -2.70
C ALA A 220 7.54 1.61 -2.37
N CYS A 221 6.89 1.72 -1.20
CA CYS A 221 6.26 2.97 -0.77
C CYS A 221 7.28 4.09 -0.51
N LEU A 222 8.44 3.75 0.05
CA LEU A 222 9.54 4.69 0.24
C LEU A 222 10.14 5.16 -1.09
N MET A 223 10.34 4.26 -2.05
CA MET A 223 10.80 4.59 -3.40
C MET A 223 9.85 5.52 -4.12
N ALA A 224 8.55 5.21 -4.10
CA ALA A 224 7.52 6.06 -4.68
C ALA A 224 7.51 7.46 -4.07
N ARG A 225 7.70 7.55 -2.74
CA ARG A 225 7.78 8.84 -2.06
C ARG A 225 9.03 9.61 -2.46
N ASP A 226 10.19 8.96 -2.52
CA ASP A 226 11.45 9.57 -2.90
C ASP A 226 11.40 10.15 -4.32
N LEU A 227 10.89 9.40 -5.30
CA LEU A 227 10.71 9.90 -6.66
C LEU A 227 9.73 11.08 -6.74
N SER A 228 8.65 11.05 -5.96
CA SER A 228 7.70 12.18 -5.90
C SER A 228 8.30 13.47 -5.33
N GLN A 229 9.35 13.39 -4.49
CA GLN A 229 9.99 14.57 -3.89
C GLN A 229 11.03 15.19 -4.82
N ASN A 230 11.78 14.36 -5.54
CA ASN A 230 12.91 14.82 -6.34
C ASN A 230 12.51 15.36 -7.73
N GLY A 231 11.22 15.49 -8.02
CA GLY A 231 10.76 16.05 -9.30
C GLY A 231 11.13 15.20 -10.53
N GLN A 232 11.71 14.01 -10.34
CA GLN A 232 11.86 13.05 -11.41
C GLN A 232 10.47 12.49 -11.73
N ALA A 233 9.79 13.16 -12.67
CA ALA A 233 8.87 12.44 -13.52
C ALA A 233 9.64 11.26 -14.12
N VAL A 234 8.94 10.14 -14.28
CA VAL A 234 9.42 8.83 -14.76
C VAL A 234 10.05 8.91 -16.17
N THR A 235 10.13 10.09 -16.77
CA THR A 235 10.55 10.34 -18.16
C THR A 235 12.05 10.53 -18.34
N ASP A 236 12.80 10.94 -17.31
CA ASP A 236 14.16 11.48 -17.57
C ASP A 236 15.29 10.43 -17.51
N SER A 237 15.02 9.22 -17.03
CA SER A 237 15.98 8.11 -17.12
C SER A 237 15.90 7.33 -18.45
N MET A 238 15.03 7.74 -19.38
CA MET A 238 14.82 7.05 -20.68
C MET A 238 15.48 7.73 -21.89
N GLN A 239 16.29 8.79 -21.71
CA GLN A 239 17.03 9.43 -22.82
C GLN A 239 18.56 9.34 -22.71
N ALA A 240 19.10 8.65 -21.71
CA ALA A 240 20.54 8.44 -21.59
C ALA A 240 20.92 6.95 -21.70
N LYS A 241 20.64 6.37 -22.87
CA LYS A 241 21.47 5.36 -23.55
C LYS A 241 20.90 4.99 -24.91
#